data_AF-A0A0D1A994-F1
#
_entry.id   AF-A0A0D1A994-F1
#
_cell.length_a   1.000
_cell.length_b   1.000
_cell.length_c   1.000
_cell.angle_alpha   90.00
_cell.angle_beta   90.00
_cell.angle_gamma   90.00
#
_symmetry.space_group_name_H-M   'P 1'
#
loop_
_entity.id
_entity.type
_entity.pdbx_description
1 polymer ?
#
loop_
_entity_poly.entity_id
_entity_poly.type
_entity_poly.pdbx_seq_one_letter_code
_entity_poly.pdbx_strand_id
1 'polypeptide(L)'
;MNQIKAEAENNVLELEIKWQNTSNQTAVFADSGEVIVSQNGKTLKTQEKDDDYNDNLLPGKDEDFELDYRYDNTNEPIKISIHPADTNRPTKTVTVQLTD
;
A
#
# COMPACT_ATOMS: atom_id res chain seq x y z
N MET A 1 9.64 6.47 -7.90
CA MET A 1 9.12 7.31 -6.76
C MET A 1 7.83 6.66 -6.26
N ASN A 2 7.66 6.42 -4.96
CA ASN A 2 6.42 5.78 -4.48
C ASN A 2 5.32 6.81 -4.27
N GLN A 3 4.20 6.65 -4.98
CA GLN A 3 2.98 7.39 -4.73
C GLN A 3 1.96 6.48 -4.04
N ILE A 4 1.17 7.09 -3.16
CA ILE A 4 0.05 6.44 -2.48
C ILE A 4 -1.12 7.37 -2.75
N LYS A 5 -2.14 6.87 -3.44
CA LYS A 5 -3.47 7.48 -3.43
C LYS A 5 -4.36 6.61 -2.57
N ALA A 6 -5.26 7.25 -1.85
CA ALA A 6 -6.12 6.58 -0.88
C ALA A 6 -7.48 7.24 -0.92
N GLU A 7 -8.50 6.43 -1.19
CA GLU A 7 -9.90 6.84 -1.22
C GLU A 7 -10.67 5.96 -0.24
N ALA A 8 -11.60 6.56 0.52
CA ALA A 8 -12.34 5.84 1.54
C ALA A 8 -13.83 6.13 1.37
N GLU A 9 -14.61 5.08 1.11
CA GLU A 9 -16.05 5.15 0.92
C GLU A 9 -16.70 3.84 1.39
N ASN A 10 -17.92 3.90 1.92
CA ASN A 10 -18.71 2.70 2.23
C ASN A 10 -17.99 1.62 3.09
N ASN A 11 -17.20 2.06 4.08
CA ASN A 11 -16.39 1.19 4.96
C ASN A 11 -15.22 0.47 4.26
N VAL A 12 -14.87 0.88 3.05
CA VAL A 12 -13.73 0.36 2.27
C VAL A 12 -12.74 1.49 2.01
N LEU A 13 -11.47 1.20 2.29
CA LEU A 13 -10.34 2.01 1.86
C LEU A 13 -9.71 1.34 0.64
N GLU A 14 -9.75 2.04 -0.49
CA GLU A 14 -9.04 1.67 -1.72
C GLU A 14 -7.69 2.39 -1.74
N LEU A 15 -6.62 1.62 -1.98
CA LEU A 15 -5.25 2.15 -2.08
C LEU A 15 -4.66 1.87 -3.45
N GLU A 16 -4.34 2.93 -4.20
CA GLU A 16 -3.53 2.83 -5.41
C GLU A 16 -2.07 3.14 -5.07
N ILE A 17 -1.18 2.19 -5.34
CA ILE A 17 0.24 2.28 -5.02
C ILE A 17 1.06 2.17 -6.29
N LYS A 18 1.76 3.27 -6.62
CA LYS A 18 2.82 3.26 -7.63
C LYS A 18 4.13 2.81 -6.99
N TRP A 19 4.65 1.67 -7.43
CA TRP A 19 5.85 1.06 -6.90
C TRP A 19 6.94 0.88 -7.95
N GLN A 20 8.16 1.31 -7.61
CA GLN A 20 9.33 1.13 -8.47
C GLN A 20 10.21 -0.02 -7.96
N ASN A 21 10.60 -0.93 -8.86
CA ASN A 21 11.66 -1.91 -8.58
C ASN A 21 13.03 -1.24 -8.70
N THR A 22 13.67 -1.00 -7.56
CA THR A 22 15.01 -0.40 -7.47
C THR A 22 16.16 -1.43 -7.49
N SER A 23 15.83 -2.72 -7.53
CA SER A 23 16.83 -3.79 -7.61
C SER A 23 17.33 -4.00 -9.04
N ASN A 24 18.36 -4.84 -9.18
CA ASN A 24 18.91 -5.26 -10.47
C ASN A 24 18.32 -6.57 -11.00
N GLN A 25 17.27 -7.10 -10.35
CA GLN A 25 16.60 -8.35 -10.72
C GLN A 25 15.09 -8.13 -10.87
N THR A 26 14.44 -8.98 -11.64
CA THR A 26 12.97 -9.03 -11.66
C THR A 26 12.45 -9.47 -10.29
N ALA A 27 11.39 -8.84 -9.82
CA ALA A 27 10.75 -9.16 -8.53
C ALA A 27 9.26 -8.87 -8.60
N VAL A 28 8.47 -9.50 -7.73
CA VAL A 28 7.09 -9.06 -7.45
C VAL A 28 7.09 -8.05 -6.31
N PHE A 29 5.97 -7.33 -6.09
CA PHE A 29 5.92 -6.35 -4.99
C PHE A 29 6.25 -6.99 -3.64
N ALA A 30 5.68 -8.16 -3.34
CA ALA A 30 5.85 -8.85 -2.05
C ALA A 30 7.30 -9.20 -1.69
N ASP A 31 8.20 -9.29 -2.67
CA ASP A 31 9.65 -9.52 -2.43
C ASP A 31 10.41 -8.21 -2.16
N SER A 32 9.82 -7.07 -2.53
CA SER A 32 10.48 -5.77 -2.54
C SER A 32 9.92 -4.79 -1.50
N GLY A 33 8.74 -5.07 -0.94
CA GLY A 33 8.16 -4.28 0.13
C GLY A 33 6.91 -4.89 0.76
N GLU A 34 6.42 -4.21 1.79
CA GLU A 34 5.23 -4.56 2.55
C GLU A 34 4.34 -3.33 2.74
N VAL A 35 3.01 -3.51 2.65
CA VAL A 35 2.03 -2.48 3.00
C VAL A 35 1.40 -2.85 4.33
N ILE A 36 1.50 -1.95 5.30
CA ILE A 36 0.83 -2.07 6.61
C ILE A 36 -0.23 -0.98 6.68
N VAL A 37 -1.49 -1.39 6.78
CA VAL A 37 -2.62 -0.49 7.01
C VAL A 37 -3.13 -0.72 8.43
N SER A 38 -3.34 0.35 9.18
CA SER A 38 -3.79 0.27 10.56
C SER A 38 -4.78 1.36 10.92
N GLN A 39 -5.71 1.05 11.81
CA GLN A 39 -6.66 1.99 12.40
C GLN A 39 -6.73 1.73 13.91
N ASN A 40 -6.68 2.79 14.72
CA ASN A 40 -6.71 2.70 16.18
C ASN A 40 -5.70 1.67 16.76
N GLY A 41 -4.48 1.67 16.22
CA GLY A 41 -3.41 0.76 16.63
C GLY A 41 -3.58 -0.71 16.22
N LYS A 42 -4.62 -1.07 15.47
CA LYS A 42 -4.84 -2.43 14.94
C LYS A 42 -4.54 -2.48 13.45
N THR A 43 -3.83 -3.52 13.02
CA THR A 43 -3.61 -3.79 11.59
C THR A 43 -4.91 -4.25 10.93
N LEU A 44 -5.29 -3.60 9.84
CA LEU A 44 -6.41 -4.00 8.99
C LEU A 44 -5.99 -5.16 8.10
N LYS A 45 -6.93 -6.07 7.82
CA LYS A 45 -6.69 -7.15 6.85
C LYS A 45 -7.09 -6.67 5.46
N THR A 46 -6.22 -6.94 4.50
CA THR A 46 -6.54 -6.76 3.08
C THR A 46 -7.72 -7.66 2.70
N GLN A 47 -8.73 -7.08 2.08
CA GLN A 47 -9.90 -7.79 1.55
C GLN A 47 -9.60 -8.31 0.15
N GLU A 48 -9.09 -7.43 -0.73
CA GLU A 48 -8.80 -7.72 -2.14
C GLU A 48 -7.43 -7.15 -2.53
N LYS A 49 -6.80 -7.82 -3.48
CA LYS A 49 -5.62 -7.35 -4.20
C LYS A 49 -5.91 -7.57 -5.67
N ASP A 50 -5.60 -6.59 -6.51
CA ASP A 50 -5.66 -6.78 -7.95
C ASP A 50 -4.60 -7.80 -8.44
N ASP A 51 -4.66 -8.14 -9.73
CA ASP A 51 -3.74 -9.08 -10.35
C ASP A 51 -2.31 -8.51 -10.47
N ASP A 52 -2.19 -7.21 -10.71
CA ASP A 52 -0.91 -6.49 -10.85
C ASP A 52 -0.03 -6.58 -9.59
N TYR A 53 -0.62 -6.77 -8.39
CA TYR A 53 0.14 -7.01 -7.16
C TYR A 53 1.16 -8.18 -7.26
N ASN A 54 0.85 -9.20 -8.07
CA ASN A 54 1.68 -10.39 -8.23
C ASN A 54 2.48 -10.38 -9.53
N ASP A 55 2.44 -9.29 -10.30
CA ASP A 55 3.11 -9.20 -11.58
C ASP A 55 4.62 -9.03 -11.45
N ASN A 56 5.32 -9.53 -12.46
CA ASN A 56 6.77 -9.46 -12.52
C ASN A 56 7.20 -8.04 -12.88
N LEU A 57 7.81 -7.36 -11.93
CA LEU A 57 8.35 -6.02 -12.12
C LEU A 57 9.83 -6.06 -12.53
N LEU A 58 10.12 -5.68 -13.76
CA LEU A 58 11.49 -5.62 -14.29
C LEU A 58 12.34 -4.54 -13.58
N PRO A 59 13.68 -4.69 -13.57
CA PRO A 59 14.58 -3.68 -12.99
C PRO A 59 14.32 -2.27 -13.50
N GLY A 60 14.17 -1.31 -12.58
CA GLY A 60 13.97 0.11 -12.87
C GLY A 60 12.59 0.46 -13.42
N LYS A 61 11.66 -0.49 -13.53
CA LYS A 61 10.27 -0.25 -13.94
C LYS A 61 9.37 0.05 -12.75
N ASP A 62 8.25 0.68 -13.05
CA ASP A 62 7.16 0.97 -12.12
C ASP A 62 6.00 0.01 -12.40
N GLU A 63 5.31 -0.42 -11.34
CA GLU A 63 3.99 -1.05 -11.40
C GLU A 63 3.02 -0.26 -10.54
N ASP A 64 1.76 -0.19 -10.96
CA ASP A 64 0.68 0.38 -10.17
C ASP A 64 -0.23 -0.79 -9.74
N PHE A 65 -0.53 -0.90 -8.45
CA PHE A 65 -1.43 -1.94 -7.93
C PHE A 65 -2.39 -1.40 -6.87
N GLU A 66 -3.53 -2.06 -6.75
CA GLU A 66 -4.67 -1.70 -5.92
C GLU A 66 -4.88 -2.68 -4.76
N LEU A 67 -5.18 -2.13 -3.59
CA LEU A 67 -5.46 -2.90 -2.37
C LEU A 67 -6.68 -2.36 -1.64
N ASP A 68 -7.60 -3.26 -1.31
CA ASP A 68 -8.80 -2.93 -0.54
C ASP A 68 -8.69 -3.35 0.92
N TYR A 69 -9.10 -2.47 1.81
CA TYR A 69 -9.15 -2.73 3.25
C TYR A 69 -10.50 -2.33 3.82
N ARG A 70 -11.09 -3.23 4.62
CA ARG A 70 -12.26 -2.88 5.43
C ARG A 70 -11.83 -2.15 6.70
N TYR A 71 -12.36 -0.95 6.93
CA TYR A 71 -12.10 -0.18 8.15
C TYR A 71 -13.31 -0.19 9.10
N ASP A 72 -13.04 0.01 10.39
CA ASP A 72 -14.01 -0.26 11.46
C ASP A 72 -15.00 0.89 11.68
N ASN A 73 -14.54 2.14 11.54
CA ASN A 73 -15.32 3.35 11.81
C ASN A 73 -14.70 4.58 11.12
N THR A 74 -15.38 5.72 11.16
CA THR A 74 -14.95 7.00 10.56
C THR A 74 -14.31 7.97 11.56
N ASN A 75 -14.37 7.68 12.87
CA ASN A 75 -13.87 8.58 13.92
C ASN A 75 -12.35 8.50 14.12
N GLU A 76 -11.74 7.40 13.69
CA GLU A 76 -10.31 7.14 13.86
C GLU A 76 -9.60 7.21 12.51
N PRO A 77 -8.45 7.91 12.39
CA PRO A 77 -7.71 7.96 11.15
C PRO A 77 -7.15 6.59 10.76
N ILE A 78 -7.02 6.38 9.46
CA ILE A 78 -6.29 5.24 8.92
C ILE A 78 -4.85 5.66 8.65
N LYS A 79 -3.90 4.86 9.14
CA LYS A 79 -2.48 5.00 8.86
C LYS A 79 -2.05 3.93 7.87
N ILE A 80 -1.46 4.36 6.76
CA ILE A 80 -0.92 3.53 5.69
C ILE A 80 0.59 3.69 5.68
N SER A 81 1.32 2.60 5.80
CA SER A 81 2.79 2.59 5.76
C SER A 81 3.27 1.60 4.72
N ILE A 82 4.15 2.05 3.81
CA ILE A 82 4.84 1.18 2.85
C ILE A 82 6.28 1.04 3.31
N HIS A 83 6.68 -0.20 3.58
CA HIS A 83 7.99 -0.61 4.08
C HIS A 83 8.77 -1.27 2.96
N PRO A 84 9.76 -0.59 2.35
CA PRO A 84 10.66 -1.23 1.40
C PRO A 84 11.51 -2.30 2.09
N ALA A 85 11.77 -3.40 1.38
CA ALA A 85 12.78 -4.38 1.77
C ALA A 85 14.21 -3.83 1.64
N ASP A 86 14.43 -2.89 0.71
CA ASP A 86 15.68 -2.12 0.60
C ASP A 86 15.79 -1.12 1.76
N THR A 87 16.71 -1.39 2.69
CA THR A 87 16.93 -0.55 3.89
C THR A 87 17.46 0.85 3.59
N ASN A 88 17.94 1.12 2.37
CA ASN A 88 18.33 2.47 1.95
C ASN A 88 17.13 3.34 1.56
N ARG A 89 15.97 2.71 1.35
CA ARG A 89 14.73 3.38 0.97
C ARG A 89 13.86 3.57 2.21
N PRO A 90 13.48 4.81 2.55
CA PRO A 90 12.71 5.07 3.76
C PRO A 90 11.28 4.52 3.64
N THR A 91 10.71 4.10 4.78
CA THR A 91 9.27 3.88 4.91
C THR A 91 8.52 5.16 4.56
N LYS A 92 7.50 5.04 3.71
CA LYS A 92 6.56 6.14 3.45
C LYS A 92 5.30 5.90 4.26
N THR A 93 4.83 6.93 4.96
CA THR A 93 3.58 6.87 5.73
C THR A 93 2.65 7.98 5.30
N VAL A 94 1.38 7.65 5.13
CA VAL A 94 0.28 8.59 4.89
C VAL A 94 -0.82 8.31 5.91
N THR A 95 -1.47 9.38 6.38
CA THR A 95 -2.63 9.29 7.28
C THR A 95 -3.84 9.82 6.54
N VAL A 96 -4.90 9.02 6.48
CA VAL A 96 -6.20 9.39 5.91
C VAL A 96 -7.14 9.71 7.07
N GLN A 97 -7.65 10.93 7.06
CA GLN A 97 -8.76 11.31 7.93
C GLN A 97 -10.05 10.94 7.20
N LEU A 98 -10.88 10.12 7.82
CA LEU A 98 -12.17 9.76 7.27
C LEU A 98 -13.16 10.88 7.59
N THR A 99 -13.99 11.23 6.62
CA THR A 99 -15.08 12.18 6.80
C THR A 99 -16.39 11.44 6.58
N ASP A 100 -17.38 11.71 7.43
CA ASP A 100 -18.76 11.26 7.24
C ASP A 100 -19.44 11.97 6.05
#